data_AF-A0A6B9V599-F1
#
_entry.id   AF-A0A6B9V599-F1
#
_cell.length_a   1.000
_cell.length_b   1.000
_cell.length_c   1.000
_cell.angle_alpha   90.00
_cell.angle_beta   90.00
_cell.angle_gamma   90.00
#
_symmetry.space_group_name_H-M   'P 1'
#
loop_
_entity.id
_entity.type
_entity.pdbx_description
1 polymer ?
#
loop_
_entity_poly.entity_id
_entity_poly.type
_entity_poly.pdbx_seq_one_letter_code
_entity_poly.pdbx_strand_id
1 'polypeptide(L)'
;MSGEQKQRIQLARAVYNDADIYLFDDPFSAVEMPKVTSAVLIGVYALVSFSTIEIVVIIGIMASITWQVLIVAIPATLASKYVQGYYQASAREIIRINGTTKAPVMNFAAETSLGMVTVRAFNMVDRFVKNYLKHVDTDASLFFHSNVTMERLILRIETLQNLTVFTAALLLILVPMDYVFQGLVGLSLSYAFTLTQAQIFWTRWFCNLSNYIRYRPNAPIVLKGITCTFKEGSRVGVVKDLRMKLSIIPQEATLFKGSIRTNLDLLGPYSDDEYGR
;
A
#
# COMPACT_ATOMS: atom_id res chain seq x y z
N MET A 1 -11.53 10.53 34.42
CA MET A 1 -10.38 9.79 34.97
C MET A 1 -9.11 10.42 34.45
N SER A 2 -8.14 10.70 35.32
CA SER A 2 -6.83 11.24 34.91
C SER A 2 -6.07 10.22 34.05
N GLY A 3 -5.13 10.66 33.22
CA GLY A 3 -4.28 9.77 32.43
C GLY A 3 -3.58 8.71 33.29
N GLU A 4 -3.17 9.10 34.49
CA GLU A 4 -2.55 8.23 35.50
C GLU A 4 -3.49 7.11 35.99
N GLN A 5 -4.78 7.41 36.20
CA GLN A 5 -5.77 6.39 36.56
C GLN A 5 -6.00 5.37 35.43
N LYS A 6 -5.88 5.79 34.17
CA LYS A 6 -6.01 4.88 33.02
C LYS A 6 -4.81 3.95 32.92
N GLN A 7 -3.60 4.46 33.12
CA GLN A 7 -2.37 3.66 33.15
C GLN A 7 -2.40 2.60 34.26
N ARG A 8 -2.84 2.97 35.47
CA ARG A 8 -2.99 2.02 36.59
C ARG A 8 -3.96 0.88 36.26
N ILE A 9 -5.07 1.17 35.58
CA ILE A 9 -6.03 0.14 35.16
C ILE A 9 -5.44 -0.79 34.09
N GLN A 10 -4.66 -0.28 33.15
CA GLN A 10 -4.02 -1.13 32.15
C GLN A 10 -2.90 -1.99 32.72
N LEU A 11 -2.12 -1.46 33.66
CA LEU A 11 -1.14 -2.24 34.40
C LEU A 11 -1.85 -3.36 35.18
N ALA A 12 -2.96 -3.06 35.86
CA ALA A 12 -3.77 -4.04 36.55
C ALA A 12 -4.29 -5.13 35.58
N ARG A 13 -4.87 -4.75 34.43
CA ARG A 13 -5.27 -5.72 33.39
C ARG A 13 -4.12 -6.66 32.99
N ALA A 14 -2.93 -6.11 32.82
CA ALA A 14 -1.78 -6.88 32.40
C ALA A 14 -1.36 -7.90 33.49
N VAL A 15 -1.41 -7.52 34.76
CA VAL A 15 -1.15 -8.40 35.91
C VAL A 15 -2.21 -9.48 36.04
N TYR A 16 -3.50 -9.13 35.92
CA TYR A 16 -4.61 -10.10 36.01
C TYR A 16 -4.68 -11.09 34.84
N ASN A 17 -4.16 -10.70 33.67
CA ASN A 17 -4.15 -11.56 32.49
C ASN A 17 -3.03 -12.62 32.52
N ASP A 18 -2.10 -12.57 33.51
CA ASP A 18 -1.01 -13.53 33.75
C ASP A 18 -0.37 -14.10 32.47
N ALA A 19 0.17 -13.21 31.64
CA ALA A 19 0.67 -13.57 30.31
C ALA A 19 2.16 -13.92 30.33
N ASP A 20 2.56 -14.88 29.50
CA ASP A 20 3.96 -15.30 29.35
C ASP A 20 4.88 -14.16 28.87
N ILE A 21 4.35 -13.19 28.11
CA ILE A 21 5.11 -12.09 27.47
C ILE A 21 4.35 -10.76 27.55
N TYR A 22 5.05 -9.70 27.99
CA TYR A 22 4.53 -8.32 28.10
C TYR A 22 5.16 -7.38 27.06
N LEU A 23 4.32 -6.70 26.29
CA LEU A 23 4.71 -5.66 25.32
C LEU A 23 4.28 -4.29 25.82
N PHE A 24 5.23 -3.38 26.04
CA PHE A 24 5.00 -2.02 26.57
C PHE A 24 4.75 -0.97 25.49
N ASP A 25 4.46 -1.40 24.26
CA ASP A 25 4.21 -0.53 23.12
C ASP A 25 2.99 -1.06 22.36
N ASP A 26 2.24 -0.20 21.68
CA ASP A 26 1.03 -0.61 20.95
C ASP A 26 1.43 -1.20 19.59
N PRO A 27 1.51 -2.55 19.42
CA PRO A 27 1.89 -3.12 18.14
C PRO A 27 0.76 -2.96 17.11
N PHE A 28 -0.45 -2.62 17.54
CA PHE A 28 -1.63 -2.48 16.68
C PHE A 28 -1.79 -1.09 16.09
N SER A 29 -1.12 -0.07 16.64
CA SER A 29 -1.01 1.25 16.01
C SER A 29 -0.42 1.17 14.59
N ALA A 30 0.44 0.19 14.32
CA ALA A 30 0.97 -0.12 12.99
C ALA A 30 0.08 -1.05 12.15
N VAL A 31 -0.94 -1.68 12.75
CA VAL A 31 -1.79 -2.73 12.16
C VAL A 31 -3.23 -2.27 11.90
N GLU A 32 -3.61 -1.04 12.28
CA GLU A 32 -4.80 -0.40 11.72
C GLU A 32 -4.60 -0.09 10.23
N MET A 33 -4.54 -1.14 9.40
CA MET A 33 -4.89 -1.05 7.99
C MET A 33 -6.40 -0.78 7.95
N PRO A 34 -6.84 0.36 7.38
CA PRO A 34 -8.25 0.59 7.16
C PRO A 34 -8.84 -0.59 6.38
N LYS A 35 -10.01 -1.11 6.77
CA LYS A 35 -10.74 -2.12 5.97
C LYS A 35 -11.02 -1.65 4.53
N VAL A 36 -10.91 -0.34 4.28
CA VAL A 36 -10.91 0.30 2.96
C VAL A 36 -9.75 -0.19 2.09
N THR A 37 -8.59 -0.54 2.65
CA THR A 37 -7.38 -0.94 1.92
C THR A 37 -7.49 -2.32 1.29
N SER A 38 -8.20 -3.30 1.90
CA SER A 38 -8.33 -4.64 1.32
C SER A 38 -9.28 -4.67 0.12
N ALA A 39 -10.42 -3.97 0.20
CA ALA A 39 -11.34 -3.84 -0.93
C ALA A 39 -10.70 -3.07 -2.10
N VAL A 40 -9.96 -1.99 -1.80
CA VAL A 40 -9.19 -1.24 -2.80
C VAL A 40 -8.11 -2.12 -3.43
N LEU A 41 -7.37 -2.91 -2.63
CA LEU A 41 -6.34 -3.81 -3.17
C LEU A 41 -6.92 -4.89 -4.07
N ILE A 42 -8.06 -5.47 -3.71
CA ILE A 42 -8.80 -6.43 -4.55
C ILE A 42 -9.20 -5.77 -5.87
N GLY A 43 -9.73 -4.54 -5.82
CA GLY A 43 -10.08 -3.76 -7.01
C GLY A 43 -8.87 -3.48 -7.91
N VAL A 44 -7.75 -3.05 -7.35
CA VAL A 44 -6.51 -2.79 -8.10
C VAL A 44 -5.95 -4.08 -8.72
N TYR A 45 -5.99 -5.20 -7.99
CA TYR A 45 -5.57 -6.51 -8.51
C TYR A 45 -6.44 -6.96 -9.69
N ALA A 46 -7.77 -6.79 -9.59
CA ALA A 46 -8.70 -7.09 -10.66
C ALA A 46 -8.43 -6.23 -11.90
N LEU A 47 -8.19 -4.93 -11.72
CA LEU A 47 -7.83 -4.01 -12.82
C LEU A 47 -6.55 -4.45 -13.55
N VAL A 48 -5.49 -4.75 -12.80
CA VAL A 48 -4.21 -5.22 -13.39
C VAL A 48 -4.40 -6.55 -14.12
N SER A 49 -5.16 -7.48 -13.54
CA SER A 49 -5.43 -8.80 -14.15
C SER A 49 -6.21 -8.67 -15.46
N PHE A 50 -7.26 -7.83 -15.48
CA PHE A 50 -8.06 -7.54 -16.67
C PHE A 50 -7.19 -6.96 -17.79
N SER A 51 -6.38 -5.92 -17.51
CA SER A 51 -5.49 -5.33 -18.51
C SER A 51 -4.39 -6.29 -18.98
N THR A 52 -3.95 -7.22 -18.13
CA THR A 52 -2.98 -8.26 -18.55
C THR A 52 -3.61 -9.20 -19.57
N ILE A 53 -4.87 -9.62 -19.36
CA ILE A 53 -5.60 -10.47 -20.30
C ILE A 53 -5.79 -9.73 -21.64
N GLU A 54 -6.20 -8.46 -21.59
CA GLU A 54 -6.38 -7.63 -22.78
C GLU A 54 -5.09 -7.54 -23.64
N ILE A 55 -3.94 -7.28 -23.00
CA ILE A 55 -2.63 -7.25 -23.69
C ILE A 55 -2.32 -8.60 -24.36
N VAL A 56 -2.54 -9.72 -23.66
CA VAL A 56 -2.28 -11.07 -24.21
C VAL A 56 -3.19 -11.36 -25.41
N VAL A 57 -4.47 -10.99 -25.32
CA VAL A 57 -5.42 -11.15 -26.42
C VAL A 57 -5.01 -10.31 -27.63
N ILE A 58 -4.64 -9.04 -27.44
CA ILE A 58 -4.18 -8.17 -28.53
C ILE A 58 -2.91 -8.74 -29.18
N ILE A 59 -1.93 -9.21 -28.38
CA ILE A 59 -0.72 -9.86 -28.91
C ILE A 59 -1.08 -11.12 -29.71
N GLY A 60 -2.03 -11.93 -29.25
CA GLY A 60 -2.51 -13.11 -29.98
C GLY A 60 -3.16 -12.78 -31.32
N ILE A 61 -3.99 -11.73 -31.38
CA ILE A 61 -4.59 -11.23 -32.62
C ILE A 61 -3.50 -10.67 -33.57
N MET A 62 -2.53 -9.93 -33.03
CA MET A 62 -1.42 -9.40 -33.83
C MET A 62 -0.54 -10.52 -34.37
N ALA A 63 -0.33 -11.61 -33.64
CA ALA A 63 0.43 -12.76 -34.10
C ALA A 63 -0.21 -13.47 -35.30
N SER A 64 -1.55 -13.54 -35.37
CA SER A 64 -2.26 -14.21 -36.46
C SER A 64 -2.42 -13.33 -37.71
N ILE A 65 -2.58 -12.02 -37.54
CA ILE A 65 -2.89 -11.10 -38.65
C ILE A 65 -1.65 -10.34 -39.12
N THR A 66 -0.77 -9.91 -38.21
CA THR A 66 0.37 -9.02 -38.51
C THR A 66 1.60 -9.35 -37.66
N TRP A 67 2.10 -10.57 -37.80
CA TRP A 67 3.25 -11.09 -37.05
C TRP A 67 4.52 -10.21 -37.18
N GLN A 68 4.64 -9.43 -38.27
CA GLN A 68 5.74 -8.50 -38.52
C GLN A 68 5.87 -7.45 -37.41
N VAL A 69 4.77 -7.03 -36.80
CA VAL A 69 4.76 -6.06 -35.71
C VAL A 69 5.42 -6.63 -34.44
N LEU A 70 5.38 -7.96 -34.25
CA LEU A 70 5.99 -8.61 -33.09
C LEU A 70 7.51 -8.47 -33.07
N ILE A 71 8.15 -8.36 -34.25
CA ILE A 71 9.60 -8.18 -34.36
C ILE A 71 10.05 -6.92 -33.61
N VAL A 72 9.24 -5.86 -33.67
CA VAL A 72 9.51 -4.60 -32.97
C VAL A 72 8.91 -4.59 -31.56
N ALA A 73 7.70 -5.13 -31.40
CA ALA A 73 6.99 -5.11 -30.12
C ALA A 73 7.70 -5.90 -29.02
N ILE A 74 8.37 -7.01 -29.34
CA ILE A 74 9.10 -7.83 -28.36
C ILE A 74 10.28 -7.04 -27.72
N PRO A 75 11.24 -6.50 -28.51
CA PRO A 75 12.28 -5.62 -27.96
C PRO A 75 11.73 -4.42 -27.18
N ALA A 76 10.68 -3.77 -27.69
CA ALA A 76 10.07 -2.62 -27.02
C ALA A 76 9.46 -2.99 -25.66
N THR A 77 8.84 -4.18 -25.56
CA THR A 77 8.28 -4.70 -24.30
C THR A 77 9.38 -5.04 -23.29
N LEU A 78 10.49 -5.64 -23.75
CA LEU A 78 11.65 -5.92 -22.89
C LEU A 78 12.30 -4.63 -22.39
N ALA A 79 12.50 -3.64 -23.27
CA ALA A 79 13.00 -2.32 -22.90
C ALA A 79 12.06 -1.62 -21.90
N SER A 80 10.75 -1.72 -22.11
CA SER A 80 9.74 -1.17 -21.20
C SER A 80 9.85 -1.80 -19.80
N LYS A 81 10.02 -3.12 -19.70
CA LYS A 81 10.24 -3.80 -18.41
C LYS A 81 11.53 -3.35 -17.72
N TYR A 82 12.61 -3.15 -18.46
CA TYR A 82 13.87 -2.65 -17.90
C TYR A 82 13.71 -1.25 -17.29
N VAL A 83 13.09 -0.31 -18.04
CA VAL A 83 12.83 1.06 -17.56
C VAL A 83 11.86 1.04 -16.36
N GLN A 84 10.84 0.18 -16.38
CA GLN A 84 9.91 0.00 -15.27
C GLN A 84 10.63 -0.49 -14.00
N GLY A 85 11.56 -1.45 -14.12
CA GLY A 85 12.36 -1.96 -13.00
C GLY A 85 13.19 -0.87 -12.32
N TYR A 86 13.79 0.02 -13.11
CA TYR A 86 14.54 1.17 -12.60
C TYR A 86 13.64 2.13 -11.81
N TYR A 87 12.48 2.51 -12.35
CA TYR A 87 11.51 3.37 -11.67
C TYR A 87 11.02 2.75 -10.35
N GLN A 88 10.76 1.44 -10.33
CA GLN A 88 10.28 0.76 -9.12
C GLN A 88 11.27 0.87 -7.96
N ALA A 89 12.58 0.97 -8.22
CA ALA A 89 13.56 1.19 -7.16
C ALA A 89 13.34 2.53 -6.46
N SER A 90 13.21 3.61 -7.24
CA SER A 90 12.93 4.95 -6.71
C SER A 90 11.54 5.05 -6.05
N ALA A 91 10.53 4.44 -6.65
CA ALA A 91 9.16 4.48 -6.13
C ALA A 91 9.05 3.87 -4.71
N ARG A 92 9.83 2.82 -4.42
CA ARG A 92 9.89 2.22 -3.08
C ARG A 92 10.42 3.18 -2.03
N GLU A 93 11.50 3.90 -2.33
CA GLU A 93 12.07 4.88 -1.40
C GLU A 93 11.11 6.05 -1.16
N ILE A 94 10.42 6.52 -2.21
CA ILE A 94 9.40 7.59 -2.09
C ILE A 94 8.28 7.18 -1.13
N ILE A 95 7.79 5.94 -1.22
CA ILE A 95 6.73 5.43 -0.34
C ILE A 95 7.21 5.30 1.10
N ARG A 96 8.47 4.92 1.30
CA ARG A 96 9.08 4.88 2.64
C ARG A 96 9.05 6.26 3.30
N ILE A 97 9.40 7.30 2.55
CA ILE A 97 9.36 8.68 3.04
C ILE A 97 7.90 9.12 3.27
N ASN A 98 6.97 8.73 2.39
CA ASN A 98 5.54 9.08 2.48
C ASN A 98 4.89 8.58 3.77
N GLY A 99 5.26 7.39 4.25
CA GLY A 99 4.80 6.89 5.54
C GLY A 99 5.24 7.78 6.72
N THR A 100 6.39 8.43 6.61
CA THR A 100 6.97 9.28 7.67
C THR A 100 6.53 10.74 7.61
N THR A 101 6.13 11.26 6.45
CA THR A 101 5.68 12.66 6.30
C THR A 101 4.21 12.87 6.67
N LYS A 102 3.37 11.86 6.44
CA LYS A 102 1.93 11.93 6.74
C LYS A 102 1.60 11.90 8.22
N ALA A 103 2.30 11.09 9.01
CA ALA A 103 2.02 10.93 10.44
C ALA A 103 2.18 12.26 11.23
N PRO A 104 3.26 13.05 11.04
CA PRO A 104 3.40 14.36 11.68
C PRO A 104 2.23 15.33 11.40
N VAL A 105 1.69 15.36 10.18
CA VAL A 105 0.55 16.21 9.82
C VAL A 105 -0.69 15.83 10.63
N MET A 106 -0.98 14.53 10.69
CA MET A 106 -2.14 14.00 11.43
C MET A 106 -1.99 14.19 12.94
N ASN A 107 -0.80 13.89 13.49
CA ASN A 107 -0.52 14.02 14.92
C ASN A 107 -0.57 15.49 15.37
N PHE A 108 0.04 16.40 14.59
CA PHE A 108 0.02 17.84 14.89
C PHE A 108 -1.41 18.39 14.87
N ALA A 109 -2.24 17.96 13.91
CA ALA A 109 -3.64 18.35 13.84
C ALA A 109 -4.44 17.83 15.05
N ALA A 110 -4.21 16.58 15.46
CA ALA A 110 -4.87 15.99 16.62
C ALA A 110 -4.48 16.70 17.93
N GLU A 111 -3.17 16.91 18.15
CA GLU A 111 -2.64 17.59 19.34
C GLU A 111 -3.14 19.04 19.42
N THR A 112 -3.15 19.76 18.30
CA THR A 112 -3.65 21.14 18.23
C THR A 112 -5.15 21.20 18.51
N SER A 113 -5.93 20.24 18.03
CA SER A 113 -7.37 20.16 18.29
C SER A 113 -7.67 19.98 19.79
N LEU A 114 -6.95 19.05 20.45
CA LEU A 114 -7.07 18.81 21.88
C LEU A 114 -6.59 20.01 22.73
N GLY A 115 -5.53 20.71 22.28
CA GLY A 115 -4.91 21.84 22.95
C GLY A 115 -5.44 23.23 22.56
N MET A 116 -6.49 23.33 21.73
CA MET A 116 -6.90 24.58 21.08
C MET A 116 -7.23 25.70 22.08
N VAL A 117 -7.87 25.37 23.20
CA VAL A 117 -8.23 26.36 24.24
C VAL A 117 -6.96 27.02 24.80
N THR A 118 -5.94 26.22 25.09
CA THR A 118 -4.63 26.68 25.57
C THR A 118 -3.91 27.54 24.54
N VAL A 119 -3.90 27.11 23.27
CA VAL A 119 -3.27 27.86 22.17
C VAL A 119 -3.90 29.24 21.99
N ARG A 120 -5.23 29.33 22.13
CA ARG A 120 -5.97 30.61 22.10
C ARG A 120 -5.68 31.46 23.34
N ALA A 121 -5.64 30.86 24.53
CA ALA A 121 -5.35 31.57 25.77
C ALA A 121 -3.97 32.26 25.76
N PHE A 122 -2.98 31.65 25.11
CA PHE A 122 -1.64 32.22 24.94
C PHE A 122 -1.48 33.10 23.67
N ASN A 123 -2.52 33.30 22.88
CA ASN A 123 -2.48 34.04 21.60
C ASN A 123 -1.39 33.52 20.62
N MET A 124 -1.24 32.20 20.53
CA MET A 124 -0.18 31.55 19.72
C MET A 124 -0.69 30.93 18.41
N VAL A 125 -1.91 31.27 17.99
CA VAL A 125 -2.61 30.63 16.86
C VAL A 125 -1.81 30.73 15.56
N ASP A 126 -1.29 31.91 15.21
CA ASP A 126 -0.55 32.11 13.96
C ASP A 126 0.73 31.27 13.87
N ARG A 127 1.41 31.08 15.01
CA ARG A 127 2.61 30.23 15.08
C ARG A 127 2.27 28.77 14.81
N PHE A 128 1.17 28.27 15.39
CA PHE A 128 0.70 26.91 15.17
C PHE A 128 0.25 26.70 13.72
N VAL A 129 -0.47 27.67 13.13
CA VAL A 129 -0.87 27.63 11.71
C VAL A 129 0.36 27.58 10.80
N LYS A 130 1.37 28.42 11.04
CA LYS A 130 2.62 28.42 10.25
C LYS A 130 3.37 27.08 10.34
N ASN A 131 3.43 26.48 11.54
CA ASN A 131 4.04 25.17 11.73
C ASN A 131 3.26 24.06 11.02
N TYR A 132 1.93 24.08 11.10
CA TYR A 132 1.08 23.12 10.40
C TYR A 132 1.26 23.22 8.88
N LEU A 133 1.24 24.43 8.33
CA LEU A 133 1.47 24.66 6.91
C LEU A 133 2.83 24.14 6.45
N LYS A 134 3.88 24.26 7.27
CA LYS A 134 5.21 23.68 6.95
C LYS A 134 5.17 22.15 6.82
N HIS A 135 4.44 21.47 7.71
CA HIS A 135 4.27 20.02 7.63
C HIS A 135 3.46 19.61 6.41
N VAL A 136 2.38 20.34 6.10
CA VAL A 136 1.56 20.14 4.90
C VAL A 136 2.36 20.35 3.63
N ASP A 137 3.18 21.41 3.55
CA ASP A 137 3.99 21.73 2.38
C ASP A 137 5.07 20.67 2.13
N THR A 138 5.65 20.13 3.21
CA THR A 138 6.60 19.00 3.13
C THR A 138 5.93 17.75 2.55
N ASP A 139 4.71 17.42 2.98
CA ASP A 139 3.96 16.27 2.47
C ASP A 139 3.50 16.49 1.01
N ALA A 140 3.02 17.70 0.69
CA ALA A 140 2.58 18.08 -0.65
C ALA A 140 3.74 18.05 -1.66
N SER A 141 4.93 18.55 -1.27
CA SER A 141 6.14 18.49 -2.09
C SER A 141 6.53 17.05 -2.41
N LEU A 142 6.48 16.15 -1.42
CA LEU A 142 6.75 14.72 -1.64
C LEU A 142 5.75 14.10 -2.61
N PHE A 143 4.45 14.39 -2.44
CA PHE A 143 3.42 13.91 -3.35
C PHE A 143 3.65 14.41 -4.78
N PHE A 144 4.04 15.68 -4.95
CA PHE A 144 4.40 16.25 -6.25
C PHE A 144 5.60 15.51 -6.88
N HIS A 145 6.69 15.32 -6.14
CA HIS A 145 7.86 14.58 -6.62
C HIS A 145 7.54 13.13 -6.98
N SER A 146 6.64 12.48 -6.24
CA SER A 146 6.14 11.14 -6.57
C SER A 146 5.43 11.13 -7.93
N ASN A 147 4.54 12.09 -8.18
CA ASN A 147 3.83 12.18 -9.46
C ASN A 147 4.78 12.51 -10.62
N VAL A 148 5.70 13.45 -10.44
CA VAL A 148 6.71 13.79 -11.47
C VAL A 148 7.56 12.58 -11.85
N THR A 149 7.98 11.78 -10.87
CA THR A 149 8.77 10.57 -11.13
C THR A 149 7.96 9.54 -11.91
N MET A 150 6.66 9.39 -11.60
CA MET A 150 5.74 8.51 -12.32
C MET A 150 5.53 8.96 -13.76
N GLU A 151 5.26 10.24 -13.99
CA GLU A 151 5.07 10.79 -15.33
C GLU A 151 6.33 10.65 -16.19
N ARG A 152 7.52 10.80 -15.59
CA ARG A 152 8.79 10.55 -16.29
C ARG A 152 8.92 9.10 -16.78
N LEU A 153 8.41 8.11 -16.04
CA LEU A 153 8.35 6.72 -16.50
C LEU A 153 7.38 6.59 -17.68
N ILE A 154 6.19 7.16 -17.54
CA ILE A 154 5.12 7.06 -18.52
C ILE A 154 5.56 7.65 -19.87
N LEU A 155 6.13 8.85 -19.86
CA LEU A 155 6.65 9.50 -21.06
C LEU A 155 7.69 8.62 -21.78
N ARG A 156 8.59 7.95 -21.05
CA ARG A 156 9.56 7.03 -21.66
C ARG A 156 8.89 5.82 -22.30
N ILE A 157 7.91 5.23 -21.64
CA ILE A 157 7.15 4.10 -22.20
C ILE A 157 6.38 4.54 -23.43
N GLU A 158 5.69 5.67 -23.38
CA GLU A 158 4.95 6.23 -24.51
C GLU A 158 5.86 6.51 -25.70
N THR A 159 7.06 7.09 -25.48
CA THR A 159 8.04 7.29 -26.56
C THR A 159 8.50 5.96 -27.19
N LEU A 160 8.71 4.91 -26.39
CA LEU A 160 9.07 3.58 -26.89
C LEU A 160 7.93 2.94 -27.69
N GLN A 161 6.68 3.09 -27.24
CA GLN A 161 5.52 2.54 -27.93
C GLN A 161 5.19 3.32 -29.21
N ASN A 162 5.30 4.64 -29.21
CA ASN A 162 5.14 5.45 -30.42
C ASN A 162 6.20 5.12 -31.47
N LEU A 163 7.45 4.86 -31.05
CA LEU A 163 8.49 4.37 -31.95
C LEU A 163 8.14 2.99 -32.54
N THR A 164 7.51 2.13 -31.74
CA THR A 164 7.04 0.80 -32.18
C THR A 164 5.92 0.91 -33.21
N VAL A 165 4.93 1.78 -32.98
CA VAL A 165 3.84 2.03 -33.92
C VAL A 165 4.37 2.64 -35.23
N PHE A 166 5.29 3.61 -35.13
CA PHE A 166 5.90 4.25 -36.30
C PHE A 166 6.66 3.24 -37.18
N THR A 167 7.51 2.41 -36.56
CA THR A 167 8.28 1.38 -37.28
C THR A 167 7.37 0.27 -37.82
N ALA A 168 6.33 -0.13 -37.09
CA ALA A 168 5.32 -1.07 -37.56
C ALA A 168 4.57 -0.54 -38.79
N ALA A 169 4.14 0.72 -38.77
CA ALA A 169 3.49 1.36 -39.91
C ALA A 169 4.42 1.43 -41.13
N LEU A 170 5.69 1.78 -40.93
CA LEU A 170 6.69 1.81 -42.00
C LEU A 170 6.92 0.41 -42.60
N LEU A 171 7.03 -0.62 -41.77
CA LEU A 171 7.19 -2.01 -42.22
C LEU A 171 5.97 -2.49 -43.01
N LEU A 172 4.75 -2.16 -42.57
CA LEU A 172 3.52 -2.52 -43.29
C LEU A 172 3.43 -1.84 -44.66
N ILE A 173 3.95 -0.61 -44.81
CA ILE A 173 4.00 0.09 -46.10
C ILE A 173 5.08 -0.49 -47.01
N LEU A 174 6.20 -0.96 -46.46
CA LEU A 174 7.30 -1.55 -47.25
C LEU A 174 7.00 -2.96 -47.79
N VAL A 175 6.03 -3.67 -47.20
CA VAL A 175 5.63 -5.00 -47.68
C VAL A 175 4.90 -4.87 -49.02
N PRO A 176 5.32 -5.59 -50.08
CA PRO A 176 4.70 -5.51 -51.39
C PRO A 176 3.21 -5.88 -51.36
N MET A 177 2.42 -5.19 -52.19
CA MET A 177 0.95 -5.14 -52.17
C MET A 177 0.25 -6.50 -52.35
N ASP A 178 0.97 -7.53 -52.79
CA ASP A 178 0.39 -8.86 -53.02
C ASP A 178 0.19 -9.69 -51.74
N TYR A 179 0.72 -9.24 -50.59
CA TYR A 179 0.74 -10.03 -49.36
C TYR A 179 -0.28 -9.61 -48.29
N VAL A 180 -0.78 -8.37 -48.31
CA VAL A 180 -1.64 -7.84 -47.23
C VAL A 180 -2.88 -7.15 -47.80
N PHE A 181 -4.05 -7.63 -47.41
CA PHE A 181 -5.33 -7.00 -47.75
C PHE A 181 -5.40 -5.60 -47.13
N GLN A 182 -5.77 -4.56 -47.90
CA GLN A 182 -5.80 -3.16 -47.43
C GLN A 182 -6.58 -2.96 -46.13
N GLY A 183 -7.66 -3.73 -45.91
CA GLY A 183 -8.43 -3.68 -44.65
C GLY A 183 -7.67 -4.20 -43.41
N LEU A 184 -6.73 -5.13 -43.58
CA LEU A 184 -5.93 -5.68 -42.48
C LEU A 184 -4.89 -4.69 -41.95
N VAL A 185 -4.37 -3.82 -42.83
CA VAL A 185 -3.44 -2.75 -42.43
C VAL A 185 -4.11 -1.78 -41.45
N GLY A 186 -5.33 -1.33 -41.74
CA GLY A 186 -6.11 -0.46 -40.84
C GLY A 186 -6.45 -1.12 -39.51
N LEU A 187 -6.79 -2.41 -39.51
CA LEU A 187 -7.01 -3.19 -38.29
C LEU A 187 -5.73 -3.31 -37.45
N SER A 188 -4.59 -3.63 -38.06
CA SER A 188 -3.32 -3.78 -37.35
C SER A 188 -2.85 -2.49 -36.67
N LEU A 189 -3.03 -1.35 -37.34
CA LEU A 189 -2.67 -0.05 -36.78
C LEU A 189 -3.60 0.31 -35.62
N SER A 190 -4.89 0.02 -35.75
CA SER A 190 -5.88 0.22 -34.67
C SER A 190 -5.51 -0.62 -33.44
N TYR A 191 -5.17 -1.90 -33.62
CA TYR A 191 -4.73 -2.77 -32.53
C TYR A 191 -3.40 -2.33 -31.92
N ALA A 192 -2.46 -1.79 -32.70
CA ALA A 192 -1.19 -1.26 -32.19
C ALA A 192 -1.41 -0.02 -31.29
N PHE A 193 -2.34 0.86 -31.65
CA PHE A 193 -2.73 1.98 -30.78
C PHE A 193 -3.42 1.50 -29.49
N THR A 194 -4.34 0.53 -29.59
CA THR A 194 -4.99 -0.07 -28.41
C THR A 194 -3.97 -0.74 -27.49
N LEU A 195 -2.99 -1.47 -28.04
CA LEU A 195 -1.90 -2.08 -27.28
C LEU A 195 -1.09 -1.02 -26.51
N THR A 196 -0.79 0.11 -27.16
CA THR A 196 -0.05 1.22 -26.55
C THR A 196 -0.79 1.76 -25.32
N GLN A 197 -2.09 2.03 -25.45
CA GLN A 197 -2.92 2.51 -24.34
C GLN A 197 -3.05 1.49 -23.21
N ALA A 198 -3.29 0.23 -23.56
CA ALA A 198 -3.38 -0.87 -22.60
C ALA A 198 -2.07 -1.05 -21.82
N GLN A 199 -0.91 -0.91 -22.48
CA GLN A 199 0.40 -1.05 -21.85
C GLN A 199 0.76 0.13 -20.94
N ILE A 200 0.38 1.36 -21.30
CA ILE A 200 0.53 2.55 -20.42
C ILE A 200 -0.34 2.38 -19.16
N PHE A 201 -1.60 2.00 -19.35
CA PHE A 201 -2.53 1.74 -18.24
C PHE A 201 -2.01 0.62 -17.34
N TRP A 202 -1.63 -0.52 -17.91
CA TRP A 202 -1.06 -1.64 -17.18
C TRP A 202 0.18 -1.24 -16.40
N THR A 203 1.11 -0.49 -17.01
CA THR A 203 2.33 -0.06 -16.31
C THR A 203 1.99 0.82 -15.11
N ARG A 204 1.06 1.77 -15.27
CA ARG A 204 0.65 2.67 -14.19
C ARG A 204 0.07 1.89 -13.00
N TRP A 205 -0.88 0.99 -13.28
CA TRP A 205 -1.54 0.21 -12.24
C TRP A 205 -0.69 -0.91 -11.67
N PHE A 206 0.17 -1.54 -12.47
CA PHE A 206 1.12 -2.54 -11.98
C PHE A 206 2.15 -1.92 -11.03
N CYS A 207 2.69 -0.74 -11.36
CA CYS A 207 3.58 -0.02 -10.46
C CYS A 207 2.86 0.36 -9.16
N ASN A 208 1.62 0.86 -9.26
CA ASN A 208 0.81 1.20 -8.10
C ASN A 208 0.52 -0.03 -7.21
N LEU A 209 0.12 -1.15 -7.82
CA LEU A 209 -0.09 -2.42 -7.13
C LEU A 209 1.20 -2.95 -6.49
N SER A 210 2.32 -2.92 -7.21
CA SER A 210 3.63 -3.35 -6.70
C SER A 210 4.05 -2.53 -5.48
N ASN A 211 3.77 -1.23 -5.50
CA ASN A 211 3.99 -0.31 -4.41
C ASN A 211 3.11 -0.60 -3.18
N TYR A 212 1.87 -1.06 -3.37
CA TYR A 212 0.99 -1.50 -2.28
C TYR A 212 1.35 -2.89 -1.72
N ILE A 213 1.70 -3.84 -2.59
CA ILE A 213 2.03 -5.22 -2.20
C ILE A 213 3.42 -5.29 -1.53
N ARG A 214 4.40 -4.50 -1.97
CA ARG A 214 5.78 -4.52 -1.44
C ARG A 214 6.03 -3.56 -0.28
N TYR A 215 5.10 -3.44 0.66
CA TYR A 215 5.40 -2.73 1.91
C TYR A 215 6.47 -3.42 2.79
N ARG A 216 6.89 -4.66 2.51
CA ARG A 216 8.08 -5.26 3.16
C ARG A 216 8.86 -6.27 2.29
N PRO A 217 9.89 -5.83 1.54
CA PRO A 217 10.99 -6.70 1.16
C PRO A 217 12.14 -6.66 2.18
N ASN A 218 12.33 -5.55 2.92
CA ASN A 218 13.49 -5.30 3.79
C ASN A 218 13.15 -4.86 5.23
N ALA A 219 11.89 -4.92 5.66
CA ALA A 219 11.61 -4.59 7.06
C ALA A 219 12.12 -5.72 7.96
N PRO A 220 12.72 -5.41 9.11
CA PRO A 220 13.20 -6.43 10.02
C PRO A 220 12.06 -7.40 10.33
N ILE A 221 12.36 -8.68 10.16
CA ILE A 221 11.54 -9.79 10.62
C ILE A 221 11.29 -9.54 12.12
N VAL A 222 10.06 -9.17 12.49
CA VAL A 222 9.69 -8.91 13.89
C VAL A 222 9.62 -10.22 14.67
N LEU A 223 9.41 -11.35 13.98
CA LEU A 223 9.34 -12.69 14.57
C LEU A 223 10.45 -13.57 14.00
N LYS A 224 11.62 -13.55 14.63
CA LYS A 224 12.73 -14.46 14.35
C LYS A 224 12.70 -15.57 15.40
N GLY A 225 12.53 -16.83 14.98
CA GLY A 225 12.68 -17.99 15.88
C GLY A 225 11.41 -18.56 16.51
N ILE A 226 10.21 -18.24 16.01
CA ILE A 226 8.99 -18.94 16.45
C ILE A 226 8.77 -20.16 15.55
N THR A 227 9.21 -21.33 16.01
CA THR A 227 8.85 -22.62 15.43
C THR A 227 7.65 -23.18 16.18
N CYS A 228 6.45 -23.06 15.61
CA CYS A 228 5.26 -23.71 16.15
C CYS A 228 5.11 -25.10 15.52
N THR A 229 5.27 -26.16 16.30
CA THR A 229 4.97 -27.53 15.85
C THR A 229 3.51 -27.84 16.15
N PHE A 230 2.68 -27.94 15.12
CA PHE A 230 1.26 -28.26 15.28
C PHE A 230 1.05 -29.78 15.21
N LYS A 231 0.37 -30.35 16.20
CA LYS A 231 -0.06 -31.76 16.17
C LYS A 231 -1.30 -31.89 15.29
N GLU A 232 -1.27 -32.88 14.39
CA GLU A 232 -2.38 -33.19 13.48
C GLU A 232 -3.69 -33.44 14.26
N GLY A 233 -4.79 -32.79 13.85
CA GLY A 233 -6.10 -32.88 14.50
C GLY A 233 -6.55 -31.66 15.31
N SER A 234 -5.70 -30.64 15.50
CA SER A 234 -6.06 -29.41 16.21
C SER A 234 -6.48 -28.27 15.25
N ARG A 235 -7.74 -27.80 15.34
CA ARG A 235 -8.18 -26.56 14.67
C ARG A 235 -7.62 -25.37 15.45
N VAL A 236 -6.39 -24.98 15.14
CA VAL A 236 -5.70 -23.87 15.81
C VAL A 236 -6.10 -22.54 15.17
N GLY A 237 -6.84 -21.73 15.90
CA GLY A 237 -7.00 -20.31 15.60
C GLY A 237 -5.76 -19.58 16.09
N VAL A 238 -4.77 -19.36 15.21
CA VAL A 238 -3.47 -18.71 15.53
C VAL A 238 -3.62 -17.39 16.30
N VAL A 239 -4.73 -16.68 16.12
CA VAL A 239 -5.01 -15.42 16.83
C VAL A 239 -5.51 -15.64 18.26
N LYS A 240 -6.25 -16.71 18.54
CA LYS A 240 -6.87 -16.94 19.86
C LYS A 240 -5.86 -17.46 20.87
N ASP A 241 -5.04 -18.43 20.47
CA ASP A 241 -4.06 -19.05 21.37
C ASP A 241 -2.88 -18.12 21.67
N LEU A 242 -2.48 -17.28 20.70
CA LEU A 242 -1.43 -16.28 20.91
C LEU A 242 -1.92 -15.09 21.76
N ARG A 243 -3.19 -14.68 21.63
CA ARG A 243 -3.79 -13.60 22.45
C ARG A 243 -3.91 -13.95 23.92
N MET A 244 -4.08 -15.23 24.26
CA MET A 244 -4.18 -15.65 25.67
C MET A 244 -2.83 -15.63 26.39
N LYS A 245 -1.71 -15.61 25.64
CA LYS A 245 -0.34 -15.67 26.20
C LYS A 245 0.45 -14.37 26.04
N LEU A 246 -0.17 -13.33 25.48
CA LEU A 246 0.46 -12.05 25.17
C LEU A 246 -0.34 -10.91 25.79
N SER A 247 0.30 -10.10 26.64
CA SER A 247 -0.31 -8.90 27.23
C SER A 247 0.35 -7.63 26.68
N ILE A 248 -0.46 -6.66 26.26
CA ILE A 248 0.00 -5.40 25.67
C ILE A 248 -0.43 -4.24 26.57
N ILE A 249 0.54 -3.41 26.94
CA ILE A 249 0.35 -2.15 27.69
C ILE A 249 0.70 -1.01 26.73
N PRO A 250 -0.29 -0.38 26.07
CA PRO A 250 -0.03 0.71 25.13
C PRO A 250 0.42 1.99 25.88
N GLN A 251 1.23 2.84 25.22
CA GLN A 251 1.68 4.11 25.80
C GLN A 251 0.52 5.07 26.11
N GLU A 252 -0.53 5.06 25.28
CA GLU A 252 -1.77 5.76 25.55
C GLU A 252 -2.83 4.80 26.11
N ALA A 253 -3.22 5.06 27.36
CA ALA A 253 -4.14 4.19 28.04
C ALA A 253 -5.59 4.35 27.54
N THR A 254 -6.10 3.32 26.86
CA THR A 254 -7.45 3.22 26.33
C THR A 254 -8.36 2.43 27.29
N LEU A 255 -9.56 2.97 27.53
CA LEU A 255 -10.62 2.35 28.31
C LEU A 255 -11.83 2.17 27.40
N PHE A 256 -12.44 0.99 27.45
CA PHE A 256 -13.71 0.74 26.79
C PHE A 256 -14.84 1.32 27.63
N LYS A 257 -15.93 1.75 26.97
CA LYS A 257 -17.12 2.23 27.66
C LYS A 257 -17.75 1.07 28.44
N GLY A 258 -17.72 1.13 29.77
CA GLY A 258 -18.18 0.04 30.63
C GLY A 258 -17.72 0.22 32.09
N SER A 259 -17.97 -0.79 32.92
CA SER A 259 -17.52 -0.79 34.33
C SER A 259 -16.00 -0.99 34.44
N ILE A 260 -15.43 -0.70 35.61
CA ILE A 260 -14.00 -1.00 35.89
C ILE A 260 -13.75 -2.52 35.73
N ARG A 261 -14.69 -3.36 36.18
CA ARG A 261 -14.64 -4.82 36.02
C ARG A 261 -14.58 -5.25 34.56
N THR A 262 -15.50 -4.75 33.72
CA THR A 262 -15.53 -5.07 32.28
C THR A 262 -14.26 -4.61 31.56
N ASN A 263 -13.60 -3.60 32.11
CA ASN A 263 -12.32 -3.11 31.61
C ASN A 263 -11.16 -3.98 32.12
N LEU A 264 -11.14 -4.37 33.39
CA LEU A 264 -10.11 -5.23 33.98
C LEU A 264 -10.11 -6.63 33.37
N ASP A 265 -11.31 -7.18 33.17
CA ASP A 265 -11.55 -8.53 32.70
C ASP A 265 -12.71 -8.54 31.68
N LEU A 266 -12.32 -8.62 30.40
CA LEU A 266 -13.24 -8.64 29.26
C LEU A 266 -13.93 -9.99 29.05
N LEU A 267 -13.36 -11.08 29.56
CA LEU A 267 -13.87 -12.44 29.36
C LEU A 267 -14.61 -12.97 30.59
N GLY A 268 -14.45 -12.33 31.75
CA GLY A 268 -15.10 -12.68 32.99
C GLY A 268 -14.69 -13.99 33.69
N PRO A 269 -13.49 -14.59 33.49
CA PRO A 269 -13.09 -15.80 34.22
C PRO A 269 -12.94 -15.62 35.74
N TYR A 270 -12.70 -14.41 36.26
CA TYR A 270 -12.40 -14.21 37.69
C TYR A 270 -13.61 -13.78 38.51
N SER A 271 -13.75 -14.33 39.73
CA SER A 271 -14.80 -13.95 40.68
C SER A 271 -14.42 -12.70 41.48
N ASP A 272 -15.40 -11.98 42.04
CA ASP A 272 -15.16 -10.71 42.73
C ASP A 272 -14.19 -10.84 43.94
N ASP A 273 -14.00 -12.05 44.48
CA ASP A 273 -13.10 -12.35 45.61
C ASP A 273 -11.61 -12.39 45.22
N GLU A 274 -11.29 -12.54 43.93
CA GLU A 274 -9.90 -12.63 43.44
C GLU A 274 -9.27 -11.27 43.10
N TYR A 275 -10.08 -10.20 43.02
CA TYR A 275 -9.60 -8.85 42.67
C TYR A 275 -9.00 -8.05 43.84
N GLY A 276 -9.01 -8.62 45.05
CA GLY A 276 -8.67 -7.93 46.31
C GLY A 276 -7.37 -8.35 46.98
N ARG A 277 -6.49 -9.11 46.30
CA ARG A 277 -5.17 -9.52 46.82
C ARG A 277 -4.03 -8.70 46.22
#